data_AF-A0A2V3UN80-F1
#
_entry.id   AF-A0A2V3UN80-F1
#
_cell.length_a   1.000
_cell.length_b   1.000
_cell.length_c   1.000
_cell.angle_alpha   90.00
_cell.angle_beta   90.00
_cell.angle_gamma   90.00
#
_symmetry.space_group_name_H-M   'P 1'
#
loop_
_entity.id
_entity.type
_entity.pdbx_description
1 polymer ?
#
loop_
_entity_poly.entity_id
_entity_poly.type
_entity_poly.pdbx_seq_one_letter_code
_entity_poly.pdbx_strand_id
1 'polypeptide(L)'
;MASTDPTALTEHLGRLVDDIAVEADRARTGGDILRLRDRLNCGWDDAKPGAHLSRDAYAALRLRCEAAHTRLTERFVSLRDSTPQPEPRLLIDPDGPTVDSFFEADRQAGDWMARAEAAIGAAEARLGVRLPETLRALYRRRNGGVTDYFLATDSPGAPLEFEGDEAVRAADELWQTVLPGFDLAGLERLESLGAISDGIDFGSEEASWRAALPEIDRLIALSNHGSDLWLCLDYAEAASEPSVVLFDATAPDRPGRITFRRPDFACFFAGLRRHGVTIEAGVALRGGRLLGEEA
;
A
#
# COMPACT_ATOMS: atom_id res chain seq x y z
N MET A 1 23.54 12.40 5.01
CA MET A 1 22.96 12.86 6.28
C MET A 1 22.27 14.18 6.01
N ALA A 2 20.95 14.26 6.18
CA ALA A 2 20.21 15.52 5.99
C ALA A 2 20.74 16.56 6.98
N SER A 3 20.99 17.78 6.49
CA SER A 3 21.42 18.89 7.34
C SER A 3 20.29 19.23 8.31
N THR A 4 20.55 19.18 9.61
CA THR A 4 19.62 19.64 10.65
C THR A 4 19.60 21.16 10.79
N ASP A 5 20.42 21.88 10.02
CA ASP A 5 20.38 23.34 9.93
C ASP A 5 19.19 23.78 9.05
N PRO A 6 18.19 24.50 9.62
CA PRO A 6 17.00 24.92 8.88
C PRO A 6 17.29 25.79 7.66
N THR A 7 18.37 26.60 7.69
CA THR A 7 18.75 27.45 6.56
C THR A 7 19.29 26.61 5.41
N ALA A 8 20.25 25.73 5.70
CA ALA A 8 20.80 24.80 4.71
C ALA A 8 19.73 23.86 4.13
N LEU A 9 18.78 23.40 4.95
CA LEU A 9 17.65 22.58 4.51
C LEU A 9 16.73 23.32 3.54
N THR A 10 16.39 24.58 3.87
CA THR A 10 15.56 25.43 3.02
C THR A 10 16.23 25.70 1.67
N GLU A 11 17.53 25.99 1.66
CA GLU A 11 18.29 26.20 0.41
C GLU A 11 18.39 24.92 -0.42
N HIS A 12 18.63 23.78 0.22
CA HIS A 12 18.74 22.49 -0.45
C HIS A 12 17.42 22.13 -1.15
N LEU A 13 16.30 22.17 -0.43
CA LEU A 13 14.99 21.87 -0.99
C LEU A 13 14.55 22.92 -2.01
N GLY A 14 14.88 24.19 -1.79
CA GLY A 14 14.63 25.25 -2.77
C GLY A 14 15.33 24.99 -4.10
N ARG A 15 16.61 24.61 -4.08
CA ARG A 15 17.35 24.21 -5.28
C ARG A 15 16.75 22.98 -5.96
N LEU A 16 16.41 21.95 -5.18
CA LEU A 16 15.75 20.75 -5.72
C LEU A 16 14.49 21.12 -6.50
N VAL A 17 13.60 21.93 -5.90
CA VAL A 17 12.33 22.34 -6.54
C VAL A 17 12.58 23.14 -7.82
N ASP A 18 13.54 24.08 -7.80
CA ASP A 18 13.86 24.90 -8.98
C ASP A 18 14.48 24.07 -10.11
N ASP A 19 15.40 23.17 -9.78
CA ASP A 19 16.04 22.27 -10.74
C ASP A 19 14.99 21.36 -11.41
N ILE A 20 14.07 20.79 -10.62
CA ILE A 20 12.95 19.98 -11.15
C ILE A 20 12.07 20.79 -12.10
N ALA A 21 11.76 22.04 -11.78
CA ALA A 21 10.96 22.90 -12.66
C ALA A 21 11.66 23.19 -13.99
N VAL A 22 12.98 23.42 -13.98
CA VAL A 22 13.79 23.64 -15.19
C VAL A 22 13.93 22.36 -16.02
N GLU A 23 14.15 21.22 -15.36
CA GLU A 23 14.27 19.92 -16.02
C GLU A 23 12.92 19.48 -16.63
N ALA A 24 11.79 19.82 -16.00
CA ALA A 24 10.46 19.53 -16.55
C ALA A 24 10.27 20.16 -17.94
N ASP A 25 10.69 21.41 -18.15
CA ASP A 25 10.58 22.07 -19.46
C ASP A 25 11.40 21.37 -20.55
N ARG A 26 12.48 20.69 -20.16
CA ARG A 26 13.40 19.99 -21.05
C ARG A 26 13.02 18.52 -21.28
N ALA A 27 12.09 17.99 -20.49
CA ALA A 27 11.60 16.63 -20.59
C ALA A 27 11.02 16.36 -21.99
N ARG A 28 11.39 15.20 -22.55
CA ARG A 28 10.98 14.79 -23.90
C ARG A 28 9.98 13.65 -23.90
N THR A 29 9.91 12.92 -22.80
CA THR A 29 9.03 11.76 -22.64
C THR A 29 8.23 11.85 -21.35
N GLY A 30 7.09 11.15 -21.29
CA GLY A 30 6.36 10.97 -20.03
C GLY A 30 7.25 10.32 -18.95
N GLY A 31 8.12 9.39 -19.36
CA GLY A 31 9.11 8.75 -18.49
C GLY A 31 10.07 9.73 -17.81
N ASP A 32 10.55 10.74 -18.54
CA ASP A 32 11.38 11.81 -17.95
C ASP A 32 10.64 12.55 -16.83
N ILE A 33 9.36 12.87 -17.07
CA ILE A 33 8.53 13.55 -16.06
C ILE A 33 8.28 12.67 -14.84
N LEU A 34 8.06 11.37 -15.05
CA LEU A 34 7.86 10.43 -13.95
C LEU A 34 9.11 10.34 -13.07
N ARG A 35 10.32 10.24 -13.66
CA ARG A 35 11.59 10.26 -12.89
C ARG A 35 11.79 11.57 -12.12
N LEU A 36 11.44 12.72 -12.72
CA LEU A 36 11.52 14.01 -12.04
C LEU A 36 10.55 14.11 -10.85
N ARG A 37 9.33 13.59 -11.02
CA ARG A 37 8.33 13.53 -9.95
C ARG A 37 8.80 12.64 -8.79
N ASP A 38 9.34 11.48 -9.11
CA ASP A 38 9.90 10.55 -8.11
C ASP A 38 11.04 11.21 -7.32
N ARG A 39 12.01 11.81 -8.01
CA ARG A 39 13.11 12.56 -7.40
C ARG A 39 12.62 13.68 -6.47
N LEU A 40 11.59 14.42 -6.88
CA LEU A 40 11.00 15.47 -6.04
C LEU A 40 10.35 14.91 -4.78
N ASN A 41 9.54 13.86 -4.93
CA ASN A 41 8.84 13.20 -3.82
C ASN A 41 9.82 12.62 -2.80
N CYS A 42 10.78 11.80 -3.26
CA CYS A 42 11.79 11.20 -2.39
C CYS A 42 12.62 12.27 -1.68
N GLY A 43 13.09 13.30 -2.41
CA GLY A 43 13.87 14.38 -1.81
C GLY A 43 13.08 15.19 -0.77
N TRP A 44 11.78 15.39 -0.98
CA TRP A 44 10.89 16.06 -0.03
C TRP A 44 10.64 15.20 1.22
N ASP A 45 10.27 13.94 1.03
CA ASP A 45 9.88 13.02 2.10
C ASP A 45 11.07 12.65 2.99
N ASP A 46 12.26 12.42 2.40
CA ASP A 46 13.49 12.15 3.15
C ASP A 46 13.91 13.33 4.04
N ALA A 47 13.66 14.55 3.56
CA ALA A 47 14.02 15.78 4.25
C ALA A 47 13.09 16.12 5.43
N LYS A 48 11.88 15.54 5.47
CA LYS A 48 10.84 15.80 6.49
C LYS A 48 10.74 17.27 6.88
N PRO A 49 10.57 18.21 5.92
CA PRO A 49 10.74 19.64 6.18
C PRO A 49 9.83 20.19 7.28
N GLY A 50 8.62 19.60 7.47
CA GLY A 50 7.70 19.98 8.54
C GLY A 50 8.23 19.73 9.97
N ALA A 51 9.23 18.87 10.13
CA ALA A 51 9.85 18.60 11.43
C ALA A 51 10.98 19.60 11.78
N HIS A 52 11.48 20.35 10.80
CA HIS A 52 12.73 21.10 10.93
C HIS A 52 12.61 22.59 10.57
N LEU A 53 11.62 22.97 9.77
CA LEU A 53 11.43 24.35 9.31
C LEU A 53 10.42 25.11 10.16
N SER A 54 10.56 26.44 10.18
CA SER A 54 9.51 27.31 10.72
C SER A 54 8.24 27.21 9.86
N ARG A 55 7.09 27.54 10.45
CA ARG A 55 5.79 27.50 9.76
C ARG A 55 5.80 28.29 8.45
N ASP A 56 6.39 29.48 8.46
CA ASP A 56 6.44 30.37 7.29
C ASP A 56 7.39 29.84 6.21
N ALA A 57 8.58 29.35 6.60
CA ALA A 57 9.54 28.77 5.68
C ALA A 57 8.97 27.49 5.02
N TYR A 58 8.33 26.64 5.82
CA TYR A 58 7.63 25.45 5.33
C TYR A 58 6.50 25.81 4.36
N ALA A 59 5.66 26.79 4.70
CA ALA A 59 4.55 27.21 3.83
C ALA A 59 5.05 27.77 2.48
N ALA A 60 6.08 28.61 2.51
CA ALA A 60 6.68 29.16 1.29
C ALA A 60 7.29 28.07 0.40
N LEU A 61 8.01 27.12 1.01
CA LEU A 61 8.61 26.01 0.29
C LEU A 61 7.56 25.04 -0.27
N ARG A 62 6.49 24.78 0.50
CA ARG A 62 5.36 23.95 0.06
C ARG A 62 4.67 24.55 -1.16
N LEU A 63 4.41 25.86 -1.17
CA LEU A 63 3.81 26.54 -2.32
C LEU A 63 4.66 26.38 -3.58
N ARG A 64 5.99 26.48 -3.45
CA ARG A 64 6.93 26.25 -4.57
C ARG A 64 6.89 24.80 -5.05
N CYS A 65 6.84 23.84 -4.12
CA CYS A 65 6.71 22.43 -4.44
C CYS A 65 5.39 22.13 -5.19
N GLU A 66 4.27 22.68 -4.73
CA GLU A 66 2.96 22.58 -5.39
C GLU A 66 2.99 23.16 -6.83
N ALA A 67 3.67 24.30 -7.03
CA ALA A 67 3.88 24.86 -8.36
C ALA A 67 4.72 23.95 -9.27
N ALA A 68 5.79 23.33 -8.75
CA ALA A 68 6.59 22.36 -9.50
C ALA A 68 5.78 21.11 -9.87
N HIS A 69 4.96 20.58 -8.96
CA HIS A 69 4.03 19.47 -9.25
C HIS A 69 3.01 19.82 -10.34
N THR A 70 2.48 21.04 -10.29
CA THR A 70 1.56 21.54 -11.33
C THR A 70 2.26 21.56 -12.69
N ARG A 71 3.47 22.12 -12.76
CA ARG A 71 4.26 22.18 -14.00
C ARG A 71 4.61 20.79 -14.55
N LEU A 72 5.01 19.86 -13.68
CA LEU A 72 5.24 18.46 -14.06
C LEU A 72 3.96 17.83 -14.64
N THR A 73 2.81 18.08 -14.02
CA THR A 73 1.51 17.55 -14.49
C THR A 73 1.12 18.12 -15.84
N GLU A 74 1.19 19.43 -16.02
CA GLU A 74 0.90 20.10 -17.29
C GLU A 74 1.82 19.58 -18.41
N ARG A 75 3.11 19.42 -18.11
CA ARG A 75 4.08 18.89 -19.07
C ARG A 75 3.82 17.43 -19.41
N PHE A 76 3.49 16.61 -18.42
CA PHE A 76 3.11 15.21 -18.64
C PHE A 76 1.90 15.11 -19.58
N VAL A 77 0.84 15.87 -19.30
CA VAL A 77 -0.36 15.93 -20.14
C VAL A 77 -0.01 16.37 -21.56
N SER A 78 0.80 17.42 -21.72
CA SER A 78 1.24 17.89 -23.04
C SER A 78 2.03 16.82 -23.83
N LEU A 79 2.92 16.08 -23.17
CA LEU A 79 3.70 15.00 -23.81
C LEU A 79 2.83 13.78 -24.14
N ARG A 80 1.88 13.45 -23.26
CA ARG A 80 0.89 12.38 -23.47
C ARG A 80 0.00 12.70 -24.66
N ASP A 81 -0.58 13.90 -24.70
CA ASP A 81 -1.53 14.30 -25.74
C ASP A 81 -0.86 14.48 -27.13
N SER A 82 0.47 14.62 -27.18
CA SER A 82 1.25 14.73 -28.42
C SER A 82 1.80 13.40 -28.95
N THR A 83 1.65 12.31 -28.19
CA THR A 83 2.17 10.98 -28.57
C THR A 83 1.00 9.99 -28.67
N PRO A 84 0.87 9.21 -29.75
CA PRO A 84 -0.09 8.11 -29.80
C PRO A 84 0.10 7.22 -28.58
N GLN A 85 -0.96 7.06 -27.78
CA GLN A 85 -0.89 6.21 -26.60
C GLN A 85 -0.90 4.75 -27.05
N PRO A 86 0.00 3.90 -26.52
CA PRO A 86 -0.16 2.46 -26.68
C PRO A 86 -1.50 2.04 -26.07
N GLU A 87 -2.07 0.94 -26.55
CA GLU A 87 -3.23 0.36 -25.88
C GLU A 87 -2.88 0.07 -24.41
N PRO A 88 -3.80 0.38 -23.48
CA PRO A 88 -3.54 0.16 -22.07
C PRO A 88 -3.35 -1.33 -21.84
N ARG A 89 -2.34 -1.65 -21.02
CA ARG A 89 -1.97 -3.03 -20.75
C ARG A 89 -1.78 -3.22 -19.26
N LEU A 90 -2.42 -4.25 -18.72
CA LEU A 90 -2.21 -4.71 -17.35
C LEU A 90 -1.56 -6.09 -17.39
N LEU A 91 -0.48 -6.23 -16.64
CA LEU A 91 0.17 -7.51 -16.41
C LEU A 91 0.03 -7.89 -14.94
N ILE A 92 -0.17 -9.17 -14.68
CA ILE A 92 -0.11 -9.79 -13.36
C ILE A 92 1.14 -10.66 -13.32
N ASP A 93 1.98 -10.46 -12.30
CA ASP A 93 3.15 -11.31 -12.08
C ASP A 93 2.65 -12.75 -11.80
N PRO A 94 3.10 -13.79 -12.54
CA PRO A 94 2.67 -15.16 -12.29
C PRO A 94 3.08 -15.67 -10.90
N ASP A 95 4.17 -15.14 -10.36
CA ASP A 95 4.79 -15.64 -9.14
C ASP A 95 4.12 -15.05 -7.90
N GLY A 96 3.77 -15.93 -6.96
CA GLY A 96 3.30 -15.53 -5.64
C GLY A 96 4.44 -15.02 -4.74
N PRO A 97 4.12 -14.46 -3.57
CA PRO A 97 5.13 -14.01 -2.63
C PRO A 97 5.87 -15.19 -2.00
N THR A 98 7.12 -14.94 -1.64
CA THR A 98 7.87 -15.74 -0.66
C THR A 98 8.03 -14.91 0.61
N VAL A 99 8.41 -15.56 1.72
CA VAL A 99 8.70 -14.83 2.98
C VAL A 99 9.77 -13.74 2.78
N ASP A 100 10.66 -13.92 1.80
CA ASP A 100 11.76 -13.01 1.52
C ASP A 100 11.40 -11.92 0.51
N SER A 101 10.37 -12.12 -0.32
CA SER A 101 9.94 -11.17 -1.34
C SER A 101 8.66 -10.42 -0.99
N PHE A 102 7.94 -10.82 0.04
CA PHE A 102 6.64 -10.24 0.38
C PHE A 102 6.75 -8.75 0.73
N PHE A 103 7.67 -8.37 1.62
CA PHE A 103 7.85 -6.97 1.97
C PHE A 103 8.72 -6.26 0.94
N GLU A 104 8.38 -5.00 0.64
CA GLU A 104 9.24 -4.16 -0.18
C GLU A 104 10.59 -3.92 0.49
N ALA A 105 11.64 -3.90 -0.33
CA ALA A 105 13.00 -3.66 0.12
C ALA A 105 13.16 -2.21 0.58
N ASP A 106 13.17 -1.98 1.89
CA ASP A 106 13.67 -0.73 2.49
C ASP A 106 14.27 -1.00 3.88
N ARG A 107 15.26 -0.15 4.25
CA ARG A 107 16.24 -0.19 5.35
C ARG A 107 16.20 -1.37 6.32
N GLN A 108 17.34 -2.05 6.41
CA GLN A 108 17.71 -3.08 7.40
C GLN A 108 16.87 -2.97 8.68
N ALA A 109 15.98 -3.95 8.86
CA ALA A 109 15.40 -4.25 10.16
C ALA A 109 16.59 -4.38 11.11
N GLY A 110 16.72 -3.46 12.08
CA GLY A 110 17.88 -3.40 12.98
C GLY A 110 17.99 -4.66 13.84
N ASP A 111 18.00 -4.53 15.16
CA ASP A 111 17.95 -5.71 16.04
C ASP A 111 16.53 -6.34 16.12
N TRP A 112 15.76 -6.32 15.02
CA TRP A 112 14.40 -6.86 14.97
C TRP A 112 14.39 -8.37 15.14
N MET A 113 15.26 -9.07 14.41
CA MET A 113 15.29 -10.53 14.42
C MET A 113 15.47 -11.10 15.84
N ALA A 114 16.26 -10.43 16.69
CA ALA A 114 16.47 -10.87 18.07
C ALA A 114 15.25 -10.68 18.99
N ARG A 115 14.35 -9.75 18.66
CA ARG A 115 13.15 -9.42 19.47
C ARG A 115 11.83 -9.94 18.89
N ALA A 116 11.84 -10.43 17.65
CA ALA A 116 10.63 -10.78 16.92
C ALA A 116 9.74 -11.80 17.66
N GLU A 117 10.31 -12.90 18.15
CA GLU A 117 9.54 -13.92 18.88
C GLU A 117 8.87 -13.39 20.14
N ALA A 118 9.56 -12.53 20.89
CA ALA A 118 9.01 -11.91 22.09
C ALA A 118 7.85 -10.95 21.73
N ALA A 119 8.00 -10.17 20.65
CA ALA A 119 6.95 -9.28 20.17
C ALA A 119 5.73 -10.05 19.64
N ILE A 120 5.94 -11.13 18.88
CA ILE A 120 4.89 -12.02 18.40
C ILE A 120 4.14 -12.62 19.60
N GLY A 121 4.86 -13.18 20.57
CA GLY A 121 4.26 -13.76 21.77
C GLY A 121 3.47 -12.73 22.59
N ALA A 122 3.95 -11.49 22.69
CA ALA A 122 3.24 -10.41 23.36
C ALA A 122 1.94 -10.01 22.63
N ALA A 123 1.96 -9.95 21.29
CA ALA A 123 0.77 -9.69 20.48
C ALA A 123 -0.26 -10.82 20.60
N GLU A 124 0.17 -12.08 20.48
CA GLU A 124 -0.68 -13.26 20.69
C GLU A 124 -1.34 -13.26 22.08
N ALA A 125 -0.56 -12.98 23.13
CA ALA A 125 -1.08 -12.90 24.49
C ALA A 125 -2.08 -11.75 24.67
N ARG A 126 -1.81 -10.57 24.08
CA ARG A 126 -2.68 -9.39 24.13
C ARG A 126 -4.01 -9.63 23.40
N LEU A 127 -3.95 -10.31 22.26
CA LEU A 127 -5.12 -10.61 21.42
C LEU A 127 -5.87 -11.87 21.87
N GLY A 128 -5.25 -12.71 22.71
CA GLY A 128 -5.83 -13.99 23.13
C GLY A 128 -5.90 -15.04 22.01
N VAL A 129 -5.06 -14.92 20.98
CA VAL A 129 -5.05 -15.83 19.81
C VAL A 129 -3.63 -16.31 19.48
N ARG A 130 -3.53 -17.34 18.63
CA ARG A 130 -2.27 -17.72 17.97
C ARG A 130 -2.29 -17.22 16.54
N LEU A 131 -1.22 -16.57 16.10
CA LEU A 131 -1.07 -16.14 14.72
C LEU A 131 -0.71 -17.35 13.83
N PRO A 132 -1.22 -17.42 12.59
CA PRO A 132 -0.84 -18.47 11.63
C PRO A 132 0.67 -18.52 11.40
N GLU A 133 1.25 -19.71 11.22
CA GLU A 133 2.72 -19.87 11.16
C GLU A 133 3.34 -19.12 9.97
N THR A 134 2.67 -19.08 8.82
CA THR A 134 3.11 -18.28 7.67
C THR A 134 3.14 -16.78 8.00
N LEU A 135 2.15 -16.26 8.73
CA LEU A 135 2.12 -14.87 9.19
C LEU A 135 3.21 -14.61 10.24
N ARG A 136 3.45 -15.56 11.16
CA ARG A 136 4.58 -15.51 12.10
C ARG A 136 5.91 -15.43 11.36
N ALA A 137 6.09 -16.22 10.29
CA ALA A 137 7.30 -16.18 9.47
C ALA A 137 7.54 -14.81 8.82
N LEU A 138 6.49 -14.15 8.34
CA LEU A 138 6.57 -12.76 7.87
C LEU A 138 6.97 -11.82 9.02
N TYR A 139 6.33 -11.93 10.19
CA TYR A 139 6.67 -11.08 11.33
C TYR A 139 8.07 -11.33 11.90
N ARG A 140 8.63 -12.53 11.77
CA ARG A 140 10.05 -12.79 12.09
C ARG A 140 10.99 -12.00 11.20
N ARG A 141 10.64 -11.83 9.92
CA ARG A 141 11.41 -11.02 8.98
C ARG A 141 11.25 -9.53 9.28
N ARG A 142 10.03 -9.06 9.53
CA ARG A 142 9.74 -7.63 9.70
C ARG A 142 8.47 -7.38 10.51
N ASN A 143 8.48 -6.35 11.38
CA ASN A 143 7.28 -5.94 12.11
C ASN A 143 6.30 -5.16 11.23
N GLY A 144 5.53 -5.86 10.40
CA GLY A 144 4.67 -5.22 9.40
C GLY A 144 5.47 -4.52 8.30
N GLY A 145 4.77 -3.77 7.45
CA GLY A 145 5.37 -3.00 6.36
C GLY A 145 4.68 -3.20 5.02
N VAL A 146 5.11 -2.39 4.06
CA VAL A 146 4.53 -2.28 2.72
C VAL A 146 4.84 -3.53 1.88
N THR A 147 3.91 -3.91 1.04
CA THR A 147 4.00 -4.99 0.05
C THR A 147 3.32 -4.56 -1.26
N ASP A 148 3.82 -5.06 -2.38
CA ASP A 148 3.14 -4.96 -3.68
C ASP A 148 2.29 -6.19 -4.01
N TYR A 149 2.24 -7.20 -3.13
CA TYR A 149 1.40 -8.39 -3.27
C TYR A 149 0.04 -8.18 -2.63
N PHE A 150 -0.90 -7.62 -3.38
CA PHE A 150 -2.23 -7.24 -2.88
C PHE A 150 -3.39 -7.80 -3.70
N LEU A 151 -3.13 -8.52 -4.79
CA LEU A 151 -4.15 -9.06 -5.68
C LEU A 151 -4.44 -10.52 -5.37
N ALA A 152 -5.70 -10.94 -5.47
CA ALA A 152 -6.08 -12.35 -5.49
C ALA A 152 -7.29 -12.58 -6.39
N THR A 153 -7.51 -13.84 -6.78
CA THR A 153 -8.66 -14.24 -7.57
C THR A 153 -9.20 -15.59 -7.10
N ASP A 154 -10.51 -15.77 -7.23
CA ASP A 154 -11.20 -17.05 -7.04
C ASP A 154 -11.24 -17.91 -8.31
N SER A 155 -10.87 -17.34 -9.47
CA SER A 155 -10.94 -18.00 -10.76
C SER A 155 -9.64 -18.77 -11.06
N PRO A 156 -9.65 -20.12 -11.06
CA PRO A 156 -8.47 -20.90 -11.40
C PRO A 156 -8.09 -20.64 -12.86
N GLY A 157 -6.83 -20.29 -13.11
CA GLY A 157 -6.35 -19.99 -14.46
C GLY A 157 -6.81 -18.65 -15.02
N ALA A 158 -7.17 -17.69 -14.14
CA ALA A 158 -7.40 -16.30 -14.54
C ALA A 158 -6.27 -15.78 -15.45
N PRO A 159 -6.57 -15.02 -16.51
CA PRO A 159 -5.56 -14.41 -17.35
C PRO A 159 -4.60 -13.53 -16.54
N LEU A 160 -3.34 -13.52 -16.98
CA LEU A 160 -2.28 -12.71 -16.39
C LEU A 160 -1.95 -11.48 -17.22
N GLU A 161 -2.61 -11.33 -18.37
CA GLU A 161 -2.37 -10.25 -19.32
C GLU A 161 -3.70 -9.76 -19.87
N PHE A 162 -3.86 -8.44 -19.87
CA PHE A 162 -5.04 -7.74 -20.34
C PHE A 162 -4.59 -6.57 -21.22
N GLU A 163 -5.17 -6.46 -22.41
CA GLU A 163 -4.84 -5.42 -23.39
C GLU A 163 -6.14 -4.74 -23.86
N GLY A 164 -6.13 -3.41 -23.89
CA GLY A 164 -7.28 -2.58 -24.22
C GLY A 164 -8.13 -2.21 -22.99
N ASP A 165 -8.82 -1.07 -23.08
CA ASP A 165 -9.57 -0.48 -21.96
C ASP A 165 -10.60 -1.45 -21.36
N GLU A 166 -11.30 -2.21 -22.21
CA GLU A 166 -12.32 -3.16 -21.77
C GLU A 166 -11.72 -4.32 -20.97
N ALA A 167 -10.60 -4.89 -21.46
CA ALA A 167 -9.94 -6.01 -20.79
C ALA A 167 -9.31 -5.58 -19.47
N VAL A 168 -8.69 -4.38 -19.43
CA VAL A 168 -8.13 -3.82 -18.19
C VAL A 168 -9.23 -3.59 -17.15
N ARG A 169 -10.39 -3.05 -17.54
CA ARG A 169 -11.52 -2.90 -16.62
C ARG A 169 -12.07 -4.24 -16.12
N ALA A 170 -12.10 -5.26 -16.99
CA ALA A 170 -12.50 -6.61 -16.59
C ALA A 170 -11.47 -7.26 -15.65
N ALA A 171 -10.20 -6.86 -15.71
CA ALA A 171 -9.17 -7.34 -14.81
C ALA A 171 -9.45 -6.94 -13.36
N ASP A 172 -9.94 -5.72 -13.11
CA ASP A 172 -10.28 -5.24 -11.75
C ASP A 172 -11.42 -6.07 -11.11
N GLU A 173 -12.35 -6.58 -11.93
CA GLU A 173 -13.43 -7.45 -11.46
C GLU A 173 -12.91 -8.88 -11.15
N LEU A 174 -11.88 -9.33 -11.87
CA LEU A 174 -11.33 -10.68 -11.78
C LEU A 174 -10.21 -10.82 -10.73
N TRP A 175 -9.34 -9.82 -10.64
CA TRP A 175 -8.21 -9.73 -9.72
C TRP A 175 -8.52 -8.67 -8.66
N GLN A 176 -9.02 -9.14 -7.53
CA GLN A 176 -9.48 -8.28 -6.45
C GLN A 176 -8.31 -7.80 -5.59
N THR A 177 -8.32 -6.53 -5.21
CA THR A 177 -7.45 -6.00 -4.15
C THR A 177 -7.90 -6.55 -2.80
N VAL A 178 -7.10 -7.45 -2.22
CA VAL A 178 -7.39 -8.14 -0.95
C VAL A 178 -6.50 -7.68 0.21
N LEU A 179 -5.56 -6.77 -0.05
CA LEU A 179 -4.66 -6.22 0.95
C LEU A 179 -4.74 -4.68 0.87
N PRO A 180 -5.80 -4.09 1.43
CA PRO A 180 -6.27 -2.75 1.06
C PRO A 180 -5.32 -1.62 1.50
N GLY A 181 -4.55 -1.82 2.57
CA GLY A 181 -3.51 -0.87 2.99
C GLY A 181 -2.20 -0.97 2.20
N PHE A 182 -2.08 -1.93 1.28
CA PHE A 182 -0.81 -2.32 0.65
C PHE A 182 0.29 -2.63 1.68
N ASP A 183 -0.10 -3.03 2.89
CA ASP A 183 0.79 -3.31 4.01
C ASP A 183 0.23 -4.39 4.95
N LEU A 184 1.11 -4.93 5.79
CA LEU A 184 0.69 -5.53 7.05
C LEU A 184 0.94 -4.55 8.19
N ALA A 185 -0.04 -4.41 9.07
CA ALA A 185 0.10 -3.64 10.29
C ALA A 185 1.18 -4.23 11.21
N GLY A 186 1.88 -3.37 11.96
CA GLY A 186 2.79 -3.80 13.01
C GLY A 186 2.06 -4.55 14.13
N LEU A 187 2.75 -5.48 14.79
CA LEU A 187 2.21 -6.34 15.86
C LEU A 187 1.55 -5.56 17.01
N GLU A 188 2.01 -4.35 17.30
CA GLU A 188 1.45 -3.44 18.30
C GLU A 188 0.12 -2.79 17.87
N ARG A 189 -0.16 -2.75 16.56
CA ARG A 189 -1.38 -2.18 15.97
C ARG A 189 -2.46 -3.21 15.68
N LEU A 190 -2.15 -4.50 15.75
CA LEU A 190 -3.14 -5.55 15.58
C LEU A 190 -4.20 -5.44 16.68
N GLU A 191 -5.46 -5.48 16.31
CA GLU A 191 -6.60 -5.34 17.21
C GLU A 191 -7.83 -6.03 16.60
N SER A 192 -8.82 -6.39 17.42
CA SER A 192 -10.07 -6.92 16.90
C SER A 192 -10.90 -5.81 16.24
N LEU A 193 -11.64 -6.14 15.18
CA LEU A 193 -12.57 -5.18 14.58
C LEU A 193 -13.64 -4.71 15.58
N GLY A 194 -13.98 -5.52 16.59
CA GLY A 194 -14.88 -5.10 17.65
C GLY A 194 -14.31 -3.97 18.51
N ALA A 195 -13.05 -4.06 18.93
CA ALA A 195 -12.40 -3.00 19.69
C ALA A 195 -12.18 -1.73 18.83
N ILE A 196 -11.89 -1.90 17.53
CA ILE A 196 -11.86 -0.77 16.58
C ILE A 196 -13.25 -0.14 16.45
N SER A 197 -14.30 -0.95 16.35
CA SER A 197 -15.70 -0.50 16.29
C SER A 197 -16.09 0.31 17.54
N ASP A 198 -15.58 -0.04 18.73
CA ASP A 198 -15.88 0.70 19.96
C ASP A 198 -15.31 2.14 19.96
N GLY A 199 -14.32 2.41 19.11
CA GLY A 199 -13.73 3.73 18.91
C GLY A 199 -14.44 4.61 17.89
N ILE A 200 -15.45 4.09 17.18
CA ILE A 200 -16.14 4.79 16.08
C ILE A 200 -17.53 5.27 16.54
N ASP A 201 -17.83 6.53 16.29
CA ASP A 201 -19.19 7.07 16.45
C ASP A 201 -20.01 6.79 15.19
N PHE A 202 -20.86 5.76 15.25
CA PHE A 202 -21.77 5.37 14.17
C PHE A 202 -23.07 6.20 14.15
N GLY A 203 -23.30 7.08 15.12
CA GLY A 203 -24.54 7.83 15.27
C GLY A 203 -25.75 7.02 15.76
N SER A 204 -25.77 5.69 15.61
CA SER A 204 -26.72 4.79 16.26
C SER A 204 -26.12 3.39 16.50
N GLU A 205 -26.65 2.65 17.47
CA GLU A 205 -26.18 1.28 17.77
C GLU A 205 -26.51 0.30 16.63
N GLU A 206 -27.64 0.46 15.96
CA GLU A 206 -28.05 -0.38 14.82
C GLU A 206 -27.15 -0.21 13.60
N ALA A 207 -26.48 0.94 13.49
CA ALA A 207 -25.49 1.22 12.45
C ALA A 207 -24.08 0.70 12.80
N SER A 208 -23.86 0.24 14.04
CA SER A 208 -22.56 -0.27 14.47
C SER A 208 -22.20 -1.58 13.76
N TRP A 209 -20.90 -1.79 13.55
CA TRP A 209 -20.44 -3.05 12.98
C TRP A 209 -20.76 -4.26 13.87
N ARG A 210 -20.87 -4.06 15.19
CA ARG A 210 -21.30 -5.10 16.14
C ARG A 210 -22.72 -5.59 15.88
N ALA A 211 -23.64 -4.68 15.51
CA ALA A 211 -25.01 -5.05 15.15
C ALA A 211 -25.04 -5.85 13.83
N ALA A 212 -24.18 -5.49 12.88
CA ALA A 212 -24.08 -6.17 11.58
C ALA A 212 -23.39 -7.54 11.66
N LEU A 213 -22.37 -7.67 12.51
CA LEU A 213 -21.54 -8.86 12.62
C LEU A 213 -21.30 -9.20 14.11
N PRO A 214 -22.14 -10.07 14.71
CA PRO A 214 -22.02 -10.44 16.12
C PRO A 214 -20.67 -11.04 16.53
N GLU A 215 -19.93 -11.64 15.60
CA GLU A 215 -18.63 -12.28 15.84
C GLU A 215 -17.43 -11.37 15.56
N ILE A 216 -17.66 -10.06 15.40
CA ILE A 216 -16.62 -9.08 15.04
C ILE A 216 -15.45 -8.98 16.02
N ASP A 217 -15.64 -9.35 17.29
CA ASP A 217 -14.55 -9.45 18.27
C ASP A 217 -13.54 -10.58 17.93
N ARG A 218 -13.93 -11.53 17.08
CA ARG A 218 -13.09 -12.64 16.60
C ARG A 218 -12.36 -12.32 15.29
N LEU A 219 -12.60 -11.15 14.71
CA LEU A 219 -11.90 -10.68 13.52
C LEU A 219 -10.69 -9.83 13.93
N ILE A 220 -9.47 -10.32 13.72
CA ILE A 220 -8.24 -9.56 13.98
C ILE A 220 -7.80 -8.85 12.71
N ALA A 221 -7.76 -7.51 12.73
CA ALA A 221 -7.35 -6.71 11.58
C ALA A 221 -5.84 -6.82 11.29
N LEU A 222 -5.49 -7.12 10.04
CA LEU A 222 -4.12 -7.22 9.55
C LEU A 222 -3.71 -6.05 8.64
N SER A 223 -4.64 -5.54 7.85
CA SER A 223 -4.43 -4.44 6.90
C SER A 223 -5.74 -3.69 6.71
N ASN A 224 -5.69 -2.39 6.44
CA ASN A 224 -6.87 -1.59 6.19
C ASN A 224 -6.60 -0.45 5.22
N HIS A 225 -7.62 -0.11 4.44
CA HIS A 225 -7.71 1.19 3.77
C HIS A 225 -8.76 1.99 4.53
N GLY A 226 -8.35 3.16 5.04
CA GLY A 226 -9.23 4.06 5.77
C GLY A 226 -10.03 3.35 6.87
N SER A 227 -11.35 3.60 6.86
CA SER A 227 -12.32 2.91 7.72
C SER A 227 -13.27 2.00 6.91
N ASP A 228 -12.99 1.82 5.61
CA ASP A 228 -13.87 1.20 4.63
C ASP A 228 -13.58 -0.28 4.41
N LEU A 229 -12.31 -0.66 4.25
CA LEU A 229 -11.94 -2.04 3.92
C LEU A 229 -10.89 -2.59 4.88
N TRP A 230 -11.13 -3.82 5.35
CA TRP A 230 -10.30 -4.47 6.37
C TRP A 230 -9.99 -5.92 5.97
N LEU A 231 -8.70 -6.26 5.87
CA LEU A 231 -8.26 -7.66 5.81
C LEU A 231 -8.12 -8.20 7.23
N CYS A 232 -8.79 -9.30 7.54
CA CYS A 232 -8.84 -9.86 8.88
C CYS A 232 -8.50 -11.35 8.92
N LEU A 233 -7.93 -11.78 10.05
CA LEU A 233 -8.01 -13.17 10.49
C LEU A 233 -9.35 -13.39 11.19
N ASP A 234 -10.09 -14.40 10.77
CA ASP A 234 -11.38 -14.77 11.31
C ASP A 234 -11.29 -16.06 12.13
N TYR A 235 -11.42 -15.91 13.45
CA TYR A 235 -11.39 -16.98 14.43
C TYR A 235 -12.78 -17.53 14.78
N ALA A 236 -13.86 -17.12 14.11
CA ALA A 236 -15.21 -17.58 14.41
C ALA A 236 -15.38 -19.10 14.30
N GLU A 237 -14.81 -19.69 13.26
CA GLU A 237 -14.97 -21.12 12.90
C GLU A 237 -13.66 -21.92 13.06
N ALA A 238 -12.63 -21.34 13.69
CA ALA A 238 -11.28 -21.88 13.68
C ALA A 238 -11.15 -23.20 14.48
N ALA A 239 -11.18 -24.34 13.79
CA ALA A 239 -10.88 -25.65 14.38
C ALA A 239 -9.36 -25.93 14.48
N SER A 240 -8.53 -25.29 13.64
CA SER A 240 -7.06 -25.44 13.66
C SER A 240 -6.29 -24.16 13.28
N GLU A 241 -6.74 -23.44 12.25
CA GLU A 241 -6.24 -22.10 11.88
C GLU A 241 -7.41 -21.14 11.58
N PRO A 242 -7.25 -19.81 11.77
CA PRO A 242 -8.24 -18.83 11.36
C PRO A 242 -8.32 -18.71 9.84
N SER A 243 -9.52 -18.44 9.34
CA SER A 243 -9.70 -18.07 7.93
C SER A 243 -9.24 -16.63 7.68
N VAL A 244 -8.99 -16.26 6.42
CA VAL A 244 -8.67 -14.88 6.05
C VAL A 244 -9.87 -14.29 5.32
N VAL A 245 -10.34 -13.12 5.73
CA VAL A 245 -11.52 -12.48 5.16
C VAL A 245 -11.25 -11.01 4.82
N LEU A 246 -11.89 -10.51 3.76
CA LEU A 246 -12.00 -9.07 3.50
C LEU A 246 -13.37 -8.60 3.96
N PHE A 247 -13.37 -7.66 4.91
CA PHE A 247 -14.55 -7.03 5.47
C PHE A 247 -14.72 -5.62 4.88
N ASP A 248 -15.88 -5.38 4.26
CA ASP A 248 -16.30 -4.10 3.72
C ASP A 248 -17.31 -3.44 4.67
N ALA A 249 -16.85 -2.38 5.32
CA ALA A 249 -17.63 -1.58 6.25
C ALA A 249 -18.64 -0.65 5.54
N THR A 250 -18.44 -0.39 4.25
CA THR A 250 -19.17 0.61 3.46
C THR A 250 -20.11 0.00 2.43
N ALA A 251 -20.29 -1.32 2.45
CA ALA A 251 -21.14 -2.02 1.50
C ALA A 251 -22.56 -1.39 1.44
N PRO A 252 -23.08 -1.07 0.23
CA PRO A 252 -24.27 -0.25 0.06
C PRO A 252 -25.57 -0.93 0.50
N ASP A 253 -25.58 -2.25 0.63
CA ASP A 253 -26.74 -3.06 1.00
C ASP A 253 -26.88 -3.23 2.52
N ARG A 254 -25.77 -3.29 3.26
CA ARG A 254 -25.70 -3.29 4.73
C ARG A 254 -24.28 -2.98 5.20
N PRO A 255 -24.09 -2.28 6.34
CA PRO A 255 -22.78 -2.13 6.92
C PRO A 255 -22.17 -3.51 7.24
N GLY A 256 -20.88 -3.69 6.96
CA GLY A 256 -20.11 -4.84 7.39
C GLY A 256 -20.40 -6.16 6.66
N ARG A 257 -19.91 -6.28 5.42
CA ARG A 257 -20.04 -7.49 4.59
C ARG A 257 -18.68 -8.14 4.35
N ILE A 258 -18.63 -9.47 4.42
CA ILE A 258 -17.47 -10.24 3.94
C ILE A 258 -17.59 -10.38 2.42
N THR A 259 -16.57 -9.91 1.68
CA THR A 259 -16.52 -9.89 0.21
C THR A 259 -15.52 -10.89 -0.37
N PHE A 260 -14.57 -11.35 0.43
CA PHE A 260 -13.54 -12.32 0.06
C PHE A 260 -13.23 -13.24 1.24
N ARG A 261 -12.93 -14.51 0.98
CA ARG A 261 -12.52 -15.49 2.01
C ARG A 261 -11.49 -16.49 1.49
N ARG A 262 -10.52 -16.83 2.33
CA ARG A 262 -9.60 -17.97 2.16
C ARG A 262 -9.63 -18.85 3.41
N PRO A 263 -9.48 -20.17 3.26
CA PRO A 263 -9.64 -21.10 4.38
C PRO A 263 -8.62 -20.87 5.50
N ASP A 264 -7.42 -20.43 5.15
CA ASP A 264 -6.34 -20.13 6.09
C ASP A 264 -5.36 -19.11 5.47
N PHE A 265 -4.40 -18.66 6.28
CA PHE A 265 -3.41 -17.67 5.85
C PHE A 265 -2.41 -18.22 4.84
N ALA A 266 -2.09 -19.53 4.88
CA ALA A 266 -1.17 -20.13 3.91
C ALA A 266 -1.77 -20.15 2.50
N CYS A 267 -3.04 -20.51 2.36
CA CYS A 267 -3.81 -20.45 1.12
C CYS A 267 -3.98 -19.01 0.63
N PHE A 268 -4.25 -18.07 1.53
CA PHE A 268 -4.26 -16.63 1.19
C PHE A 268 -2.91 -16.20 0.61
N PHE A 269 -1.83 -16.44 1.36
CA PHE A 269 -0.47 -16.03 1.00
C PHE A 269 -0.02 -16.62 -0.35
N ALA A 270 -0.27 -17.92 -0.58
CA ALA A 270 0.07 -18.57 -1.85
C ALA A 270 -0.76 -18.06 -3.05
N GLY A 271 -1.97 -17.57 -2.78
CA GLY A 271 -2.89 -17.02 -3.78
C GLY A 271 -2.61 -15.55 -4.14
N LEU A 272 -1.80 -14.84 -3.34
CA LEU A 272 -1.48 -13.44 -3.60
C LEU A 272 -0.67 -13.26 -4.88
N ARG A 273 -0.95 -12.17 -5.59
CA ARG A 273 -0.25 -11.68 -6.78
C ARG A 273 -0.02 -10.18 -6.67
N ARG A 274 0.78 -9.67 -7.60
CA ARG A 274 1.10 -8.27 -7.78
C ARG A 274 1.02 -7.92 -9.26
N HIS A 275 1.04 -6.64 -9.58
CA HIS A 275 1.22 -6.21 -10.95
C HIS A 275 2.58 -6.68 -11.50
N GLY A 276 2.56 -7.14 -12.75
CA GLY A 276 3.75 -7.40 -13.55
C GLY A 276 4.45 -6.10 -13.94
N VAL A 277 5.66 -6.24 -14.50
CA VAL A 277 6.45 -5.10 -14.94
C VAL A 277 6.09 -4.72 -16.37
N THR A 278 5.69 -3.47 -16.60
CA THR A 278 5.49 -2.87 -17.92
C THR A 278 6.59 -1.86 -18.22
N ILE A 279 6.86 -1.61 -19.50
CA ILE A 279 7.78 -0.55 -19.93
C ILE A 279 6.97 0.54 -20.62
N GLU A 280 6.87 1.71 -19.99
CA GLU A 280 6.16 2.88 -20.52
C GLU A 280 7.15 4.02 -20.77
N ALA A 281 7.23 4.48 -22.02
CA ALA A 281 8.15 5.55 -22.41
C ALA A 281 9.61 5.35 -21.94
N GLY A 282 10.09 4.10 -21.95
CA GLY A 282 11.44 3.73 -21.53
C GLY A 282 11.62 3.67 -20.01
N VAL A 283 10.54 3.55 -19.25
CA VAL A 283 10.56 3.43 -17.79
C VAL A 283 9.87 2.14 -17.37
N ALA A 284 10.53 1.38 -16.50
CA ALA A 284 9.95 0.19 -15.90
C ALA A 284 8.95 0.59 -14.80
N LEU A 285 7.73 0.10 -14.94
CA LEU A 285 6.64 0.31 -14.00
C LEU A 285 6.15 -1.02 -13.46
N ARG A 286 5.77 -1.05 -12.18
CA ARG A 286 4.96 -2.11 -11.59
C ARG A 286 3.61 -1.53 -11.21
N GLY A 287 2.60 -1.81 -12.03
CA GLY A 287 1.34 -1.07 -11.98
C GLY A 287 1.61 0.42 -12.21
N GLY A 288 1.16 1.29 -11.29
CA GLY A 288 1.45 2.73 -11.33
C GLY A 288 2.79 3.16 -10.72
N ARG A 289 3.57 2.23 -10.17
CA ARG A 289 4.81 2.54 -9.44
C ARG A 289 6.03 2.47 -10.35
N LEU A 290 6.92 3.45 -10.22
CA LEU A 290 8.26 3.44 -10.83
C LEU A 290 9.16 2.41 -10.17
N LEU A 291 9.77 1.54 -10.97
CA LEU A 291 10.92 0.77 -10.55
C LEU A 291 12.16 1.62 -10.85
N GLY A 292 13.08 1.72 -9.90
CA GLY A 292 14.31 2.51 -10.05
C GLY A 292 15.13 2.09 -11.29
N GLU A 293 16.18 2.85 -11.61
CA GLU A 293 17.01 2.63 -12.82
C GLU A 293 17.69 1.24 -12.91
N GLU A 294 17.61 0.42 -11.86
CA GLU A 294 18.16 -0.94 -11.76
C GLU A 294 17.09 -2.06 -11.86
N ALA A 295 16.02 -1.86 -12.63
CA ALA A 295 15.05 -2.90 -12.97
C ALA A 295 15.44 -3.69 -14.23
#